data_AF-A0A1J3FFS1-F1
#
_entry.id   AF-A0A1J3FFS1-F1
#
_cell.length_a   1.000
_cell.length_b   1.000
_cell.length_c   1.000
_cell.angle_alpha   90.00
_cell.angle_beta   90.00
_cell.angle_gamma   90.00
#
_symmetry.space_group_name_H-M   'P 1'
#
loop_
_entity.id
_entity.type
_entity.pdbx_description
1 polymer ?
#
loop_
_entity_poly.entity_id
_entity_poly.type
_entity_poly.pdbx_seq_one_letter_code
_entity_poly.pdbx_strand_id
1 'polypeptide(L)'
;SEPEMIKALARCSYEEQSQWGKEMGLKYGCPVEDVVTGLAIQCRGWKSAYLNPKSKAFVGVAPTNLHQMLVQWRRWSGGDFQILLSEYSPVWYGQGKISLGLILGYSCFLFLAPSSVPVLVYSVLASLCLFKGIPLFPKVSSSWFIPFGCVTAAVNAYSLAEF
;
A
#
# COMPACT_ATOMS: atom_id res chain seq x y z
N SER A 1 40.80 -17.94 -11.26
CA SER A 1 40.54 -16.92 -12.31
C SER A 1 39.23 -16.23 -11.97
N GLU A 2 39.02 -15.00 -12.44
CA GLU A 2 37.77 -14.25 -12.29
C GLU A 2 36.49 -15.08 -12.59
N PRO A 3 36.42 -15.87 -13.69
CA PRO A 3 35.26 -16.73 -13.95
C PRO A 3 35.00 -17.82 -12.89
N GLU A 4 36.02 -18.37 -12.25
CA GLU A 4 35.84 -19.35 -11.17
C GLU A 4 35.28 -18.71 -9.89
N MET A 5 35.62 -17.44 -9.64
CA MET A 5 35.05 -16.66 -8.53
C MET A 5 33.57 -16.35 -8.78
N ILE A 6 33.19 -15.94 -10.00
CA ILE A 6 31.80 -15.70 -10.37
C ILE A 6 30.97 -16.98 -10.22
N LYS A 7 31.50 -18.13 -10.67
CA LYS A 7 30.84 -19.44 -10.49
C LYS A 7 30.63 -19.77 -9.02
N ALA A 8 31.55 -19.40 -8.13
CA ALA A 8 31.39 -19.63 -6.69
C ALA A 8 30.28 -18.75 -6.08
N LEU A 9 30.13 -17.51 -6.52
CA LEU A 9 29.07 -16.59 -6.08
C LEU A 9 27.67 -16.99 -6.62
N ALA A 10 27.61 -17.59 -7.80
CA ALA A 10 26.36 -18.02 -8.44
C ALA A 10 25.90 -19.44 -8.02
N ARG A 11 26.51 -20.05 -7.00
CA ARG A 11 26.09 -21.37 -6.49
C ARG A 11 24.76 -21.27 -5.76
N CYS A 12 23.93 -22.30 -5.89
CA CYS A 12 22.64 -22.38 -5.18
C CYS A 12 22.79 -22.35 -3.64
N SER A 13 23.92 -22.83 -3.11
CA SER A 13 24.23 -22.81 -1.69
C SER A 13 24.91 -21.51 -1.22
N TYR A 14 25.13 -20.53 -2.09
CA TYR A 14 25.89 -19.32 -1.76
C TYR A 14 25.23 -18.52 -0.63
N GLU A 15 23.90 -18.43 -0.65
CA GLU A 15 23.14 -17.68 0.33
C GLU A 15 22.82 -18.50 1.60
N GLU A 16 23.16 -19.79 1.60
CA GLU A 16 22.89 -20.68 2.72
C GLU A 16 23.61 -20.18 3.99
N GLN A 17 22.88 -20.12 5.10
CA GLN A 17 23.35 -19.55 6.39
C GLN A 17 23.84 -18.09 6.34
N SER A 18 23.60 -17.38 5.24
CA SER A 18 23.95 -15.96 5.11
C SER A 18 22.83 -15.02 5.57
N GLN A 19 23.11 -13.72 5.53
CA GLN A 19 22.14 -12.64 5.76
C GLN A 19 21.50 -12.12 4.46
N TRP A 20 21.86 -12.67 3.30
CA TRP A 20 21.17 -12.36 2.04
C TRP A 20 19.70 -12.72 2.14
N GLY A 21 18.83 -11.85 1.63
CA GLY A 21 17.38 -12.03 1.73
C GLY A 21 16.77 -11.64 3.07
N LYS A 22 17.56 -11.69 4.15
CA LYS A 22 17.11 -11.41 5.52
C LYS A 22 17.42 -9.98 5.93
N GLU A 23 18.69 -9.62 5.88
CA GLU A 23 19.19 -8.27 6.20
C GLU A 23 19.87 -7.58 5.02
N MET A 24 20.38 -8.33 4.05
CA MET A 24 21.14 -7.79 2.94
C MET A 24 20.44 -8.07 1.62
N GLY A 25 20.60 -7.16 0.66
CA GLY A 25 19.97 -7.27 -0.65
C GLY A 25 18.46 -7.08 -0.63
N LEU A 26 17.79 -7.72 -1.58
CA LEU A 26 16.33 -7.76 -1.67
C LEU A 26 15.77 -8.60 -0.53
N LYS A 27 14.78 -8.09 0.20
CA LYS A 27 14.13 -8.81 1.30
C LYS A 27 13.26 -9.96 0.77
N TYR A 28 13.33 -11.13 1.38
CA TYR A 28 12.55 -12.31 0.95
C TYR A 28 11.27 -12.50 1.77
N GLY A 29 10.37 -13.36 1.27
CA GLY A 29 9.20 -13.82 2.02
C GLY A 29 7.95 -12.93 1.89
N CYS A 30 7.96 -11.92 1.02
CA CYS A 30 6.80 -11.07 0.74
C CYS A 30 6.57 -10.95 -0.78
N PRO A 31 5.32 -11.05 -1.28
CA PRO A 31 5.00 -10.81 -2.70
C PRO A 31 5.20 -9.37 -3.19
N VAL A 32 5.40 -8.43 -2.27
CA VAL A 32 5.72 -7.01 -2.51
C VAL A 32 7.04 -6.67 -1.78
N GLU A 33 8.05 -7.47 -2.12
CA GLU A 33 9.40 -7.37 -1.58
C GLU A 33 10.06 -6.01 -1.84
N ASP A 34 9.66 -5.33 -2.90
CA ASP A 34 10.07 -3.98 -3.27
C ASP A 34 9.70 -2.97 -2.17
N VAL A 35 8.49 -3.06 -1.61
CA VAL A 35 8.02 -2.20 -0.52
C VAL A 35 8.84 -2.43 0.76
N VAL A 36 9.00 -3.69 1.19
CA VAL A 36 9.75 -4.03 2.43
C VAL A 36 11.22 -3.65 2.29
N THR A 37 11.82 -3.92 1.13
CA THR A 37 13.22 -3.58 0.86
C THR A 37 13.42 -2.07 0.89
N GLY A 38 12.54 -1.31 0.24
CA GLY A 38 12.56 0.16 0.28
C GLY A 38 12.44 0.71 1.70
N LEU A 39 11.49 0.19 2.48
CA LEU A 39 11.32 0.57 3.89
C LEU A 39 12.59 0.28 4.70
N ALA A 40 13.17 -0.91 4.55
CA ALA A 40 14.38 -1.30 5.26
C ALA A 40 15.58 -0.40 4.92
N ILE A 41 15.73 -0.02 3.65
CA ILE A 41 16.76 0.92 3.19
C ILE A 41 16.55 2.30 3.85
N GLN A 42 15.32 2.83 3.84
CA GLN A 42 15.04 4.14 4.44
C GLN A 42 15.19 4.13 5.97
N CYS A 43 14.83 3.03 6.64
CA CYS A 43 15.07 2.85 8.07
C CYS A 43 16.56 2.81 8.46
N ARG A 44 17.46 2.62 7.49
CA ARG A 44 18.92 2.74 7.67
C ARG A 44 19.44 4.16 7.40
N GLY A 45 18.54 5.14 7.22
CA GLY A 45 18.87 6.56 7.03
C GLY A 45 19.05 7.00 5.58
N TRP A 46 18.84 6.10 4.62
CA TRP A 46 18.87 6.46 3.20
C TRP A 46 17.64 7.28 2.81
N LYS A 47 17.81 8.18 1.83
CA LYS A 47 16.75 9.02 1.28
C LYS A 47 16.56 8.71 -0.20
N SER A 48 15.32 8.56 -0.63
CA SER A 48 14.96 8.43 -2.04
C SER A 48 14.69 9.79 -2.67
N ALA A 49 14.91 9.89 -3.97
CA ALA A 49 14.52 11.05 -4.77
C ALA A 49 13.54 10.59 -5.87
N TYR A 50 12.49 11.38 -6.09
CA TYR A 50 11.56 11.19 -7.21
C TYR A 50 11.82 12.25 -8.26
N LEU A 51 12.04 11.83 -9.50
CA LEU A 51 12.32 12.70 -10.64
C LEU A 51 11.32 12.38 -11.75
N ASN A 52 10.61 13.41 -12.22
CA ASN A 52 9.67 13.30 -13.32
C ASN A 52 10.15 14.13 -14.52
N PRO A 53 10.98 13.55 -15.41
CA PRO A 53 11.47 14.24 -16.60
C PRO A 53 10.34 14.55 -17.60
N LYS A 54 10.54 15.57 -18.44
CA LYS A 54 9.57 15.95 -19.48
C LYS A 54 9.31 14.82 -20.48
N SER A 55 10.36 14.09 -20.87
CA SER A 55 10.25 12.89 -21.72
C SER A 55 10.11 11.64 -20.85
N LYS A 56 9.32 10.67 -21.32
CA LYS A 56 9.16 9.38 -20.64
C LYS A 56 10.47 8.60 -20.74
N ALA A 57 11.20 8.50 -19.62
CA ALA A 57 12.46 7.74 -19.55
C ALA A 57 12.23 6.21 -19.51
N PHE A 58 11.10 5.78 -18.94
CA PHE A 58 10.70 4.38 -18.86
C PHE A 58 9.26 4.22 -19.34
N VAL A 59 9.02 3.23 -20.21
CA VAL A 59 7.70 2.90 -20.74
C VAL A 59 7.47 1.41 -20.51
N GLY A 60 6.41 1.10 -19.76
CA GLY A 60 6.00 -0.27 -19.46
C GLY A 60 4.73 -0.68 -20.21
N VAL A 61 4.31 -1.93 -20.01
CA VAL A 61 3.05 -2.47 -20.53
C VAL A 61 2.08 -2.63 -19.37
N ALA A 62 0.91 -2.01 -19.48
CA ALA A 62 -0.17 -2.16 -18.50
C ALA A 62 -1.01 -3.41 -18.81
N PRO A 63 -1.70 -4.01 -17.82
CA PRO A 63 -2.69 -5.04 -18.06
C PRO A 63 -3.72 -4.61 -19.12
N THR A 64 -3.98 -5.47 -20.10
CA THR A 64 -4.90 -5.16 -21.22
C THR A 64 -6.32 -5.66 -20.97
N ASN A 65 -6.53 -6.46 -19.92
CA ASN A 65 -7.82 -6.99 -19.55
C ASN A 65 -8.04 -7.05 -18.04
N LEU A 66 -9.30 -7.17 -17.65
CA LEU A 66 -9.73 -7.19 -16.26
C LEU A 66 -9.10 -8.34 -15.46
N HIS A 67 -8.99 -9.54 -16.05
CA HIS A 67 -8.43 -10.69 -15.35
C HIS A 67 -6.98 -10.46 -14.93
N GLN A 68 -6.13 -9.97 -15.84
CA GLN A 68 -4.74 -9.62 -15.54
C GLN A 68 -4.66 -8.54 -14.44
N MET A 69 -5.50 -7.52 -14.54
CA MET A 69 -5.56 -6.45 -13.52
C MET A 69 -5.92 -7.02 -12.15
N LEU A 70 -6.95 -7.88 -12.05
CA LEU A 70 -7.38 -8.48 -10.79
C LEU A 70 -6.31 -9.38 -10.17
N VAL A 71 -5.58 -10.14 -10.98
CA VAL A 71 -4.46 -10.96 -10.48
C VAL A 71 -3.36 -10.08 -9.89
N GLN A 72 -3.02 -8.98 -10.56
CA GLN A 72 -2.01 -8.03 -10.07
C GLN A 72 -2.46 -7.34 -8.78
N TRP A 73 -3.70 -6.84 -8.74
CA TRP A 73 -4.28 -6.21 -7.55
C TRP A 73 -4.36 -7.16 -6.36
N ARG A 74 -4.71 -8.44 -6.60
CA ARG A 74 -4.71 -9.47 -5.57
C ARG A 74 -3.31 -9.69 -5.00
N ARG A 75 -2.27 -9.73 -5.85
CA ARG A 75 -0.87 -9.88 -5.41
C ARG A 75 -0.45 -8.73 -4.52
N TRP A 76 -0.69 -7.49 -4.96
CA TRP A 76 -0.36 -6.29 -4.20
C TRP A 76 -1.11 -6.24 -2.87
N SER A 77 -2.44 -6.30 -2.91
CA SER A 77 -3.28 -6.23 -1.71
C SER A 77 -2.95 -7.34 -0.70
N GLY A 78 -2.68 -8.55 -1.19
CA GLY A 78 -2.28 -9.67 -0.33
C GLY A 78 -0.90 -9.49 0.30
N GLY A 79 0.07 -9.01 -0.47
CA GLY A 79 1.42 -8.73 0.02
C GLY A 79 1.45 -7.55 1.01
N ASP A 80 0.74 -6.47 0.69
CA ASP A 80 0.58 -5.30 1.57
C ASP A 80 -0.08 -5.68 2.90
N PHE A 81 -1.10 -6.55 2.85
CA PHE A 81 -1.72 -7.07 4.07
C PHE A 81 -0.77 -7.97 4.87
N GLN A 82 0.07 -8.77 4.21
CA GLN A 82 1.13 -9.53 4.88
C GLN A 82 2.13 -8.61 5.58
N ILE A 83 2.57 -7.52 4.93
CA ILE A 83 3.45 -6.53 5.57
C ILE A 83 2.79 -5.95 6.82
N LEU A 84 1.53 -5.53 6.72
CA LEU A 84 0.78 -4.92 7.83
C LEU A 84 0.79 -5.79 9.09
N LEU A 85 0.66 -7.10 8.91
CA LEU A 85 0.60 -8.10 9.99
C LEU A 85 1.96 -8.65 10.40
N SER A 86 3.04 -8.29 9.71
CA SER A 86 4.40 -8.77 9.96
C SER A 86 5.21 -7.82 10.84
N GLU A 87 6.43 -8.24 11.20
CA GLU A 87 7.42 -7.37 11.85
C GLU A 87 7.86 -6.18 10.99
N TYR A 88 7.63 -6.24 9.67
CA TYR A 88 7.94 -5.18 8.72
C TYR A 88 6.86 -4.10 8.61
N SER A 89 5.83 -4.14 9.45
CA SER A 89 4.83 -3.07 9.51
C SER A 89 5.52 -1.72 9.78
N PRO A 90 5.33 -0.69 8.95
CA PRO A 90 6.02 0.61 9.07
C PRO A 90 5.83 1.28 10.43
N VAL A 91 4.67 1.04 11.07
CA VAL A 91 4.34 1.57 12.40
C VAL A 91 5.32 1.07 13.45
N TRP A 92 5.70 -0.21 13.40
CA TRP A 92 6.63 -0.81 14.36
C TRP A 92 8.07 -0.73 13.87
N TYR A 93 8.31 -1.14 12.63
CA TYR A 93 9.64 -1.26 12.04
C TYR A 93 10.33 0.10 11.85
N GLY A 94 9.55 1.10 11.45
CA GLY A 94 10.01 2.46 11.13
C GLY A 94 10.03 3.42 12.32
N GLN A 95 9.46 3.04 13.46
CA GLN A 95 9.37 3.91 14.64
C GLN A 95 10.76 4.38 15.10
N GLY A 96 10.93 5.69 15.20
CA GLY A 96 12.21 6.31 15.59
C GLY A 96 13.32 6.25 14.53
N LYS A 97 13.09 5.61 13.37
CA LYS A 97 14.08 5.48 12.28
C LYS A 97 13.74 6.36 11.08
N ILE A 98 12.45 6.57 10.82
CA ILE A 98 11.93 7.41 9.73
C ILE A 98 10.90 8.41 10.25
N SER A 99 10.58 9.44 9.45
CA SER A 99 9.62 10.47 9.83
C SER A 99 8.19 9.92 9.91
N LEU A 100 7.35 10.54 10.75
CA LEU A 100 5.94 10.14 10.89
C LEU A 100 5.17 10.24 9.57
N GLY A 101 5.45 11.25 8.75
CA GLY A 101 4.85 11.37 7.41
C GLY A 101 5.21 10.21 6.49
N LEU A 102 6.43 9.68 6.59
CA LEU A 102 6.86 8.52 5.81
C LEU A 102 6.21 7.22 6.33
N ILE A 103 6.09 7.06 7.65
CA ILE A 103 5.35 5.95 8.27
C ILE A 103 3.90 5.95 7.76
N LEU A 104 3.23 7.11 7.77
CA LEU A 104 1.87 7.26 7.25
C LEU A 104 1.81 6.95 5.75
N GLY A 105 2.76 7.46 4.96
CA GLY A 105 2.82 7.22 3.51
C GLY A 105 2.93 5.74 3.15
N TYR A 106 3.79 4.98 3.83
CA TYR A 106 3.83 3.52 3.66
C TYR A 106 2.53 2.87 4.13
N SER A 107 2.01 3.29 5.28
CA SER A 107 0.81 2.68 5.88
C SER A 107 -0.45 2.84 5.01
N CYS A 108 -0.58 3.92 4.24
CA CYS A 108 -1.72 4.17 3.36
C CYS A 108 -2.01 3.00 2.40
N PHE A 109 -0.97 2.40 1.82
CA PHE A 109 -1.13 1.28 0.89
C PHE A 109 -1.45 -0.04 1.61
N LEU A 110 -0.94 -0.22 2.83
CA LEU A 110 -1.15 -1.43 3.62
C LEU A 110 -2.60 -1.64 4.05
N PHE A 111 -3.38 -0.57 4.15
CA PHE A 111 -4.79 -0.64 4.51
C PHE A 111 -5.73 -0.96 3.34
N LEU A 112 -5.21 -1.12 2.12
CA LEU A 112 -6.02 -1.40 0.95
C LEU A 112 -6.90 -2.66 1.13
N ALA A 113 -6.31 -3.80 1.51
CA ALA A 113 -7.08 -5.02 1.74
C ALA A 113 -8.06 -4.91 2.94
N PRO A 114 -7.62 -4.46 4.14
CA PRO A 114 -8.53 -4.25 5.28
C PRO A 114 -9.71 -3.32 4.97
N SER A 115 -9.52 -2.29 4.13
CA SER A 115 -10.57 -1.33 3.79
C SER A 115 -11.76 -1.96 3.05
N SER A 116 -11.57 -3.13 2.42
CA SER A 116 -12.65 -3.83 1.72
C SER A 116 -13.79 -4.27 2.66
N VAL A 117 -13.47 -4.64 3.92
CA VAL A 117 -14.46 -5.12 4.89
C VAL A 117 -15.48 -4.03 5.26
N PRO A 118 -15.09 -2.84 5.76
CA PRO A 118 -16.06 -1.79 6.09
C PRO A 118 -16.83 -1.31 4.86
N VAL A 119 -16.21 -1.29 3.67
CA VAL A 119 -16.89 -0.94 2.42
C VAL A 119 -17.97 -1.95 2.07
N LEU A 120 -17.70 -3.24 2.19
CA LEU A 120 -18.68 -4.30 1.95
C LEU A 120 -19.82 -4.24 2.97
N VAL A 121 -19.49 -4.10 4.27
CA VAL A 121 -20.48 -3.96 5.34
C VAL A 121 -21.39 -2.76 5.08
N TYR A 122 -20.81 -1.60 4.76
CA TYR A 122 -21.58 -0.39 4.45
C TYR A 122 -22.48 -0.59 3.23
N SER A 123 -21.98 -1.22 2.17
CA SER A 123 -22.74 -1.45 0.93
C SER A 123 -23.93 -2.39 1.13
N VAL A 124 -23.73 -3.48 1.88
CA VAL A 124 -24.81 -4.42 2.23
C VAL A 124 -25.82 -3.75 3.15
N LEU A 125 -25.35 -3.05 4.18
CA LEU A 125 -26.22 -2.35 5.13
C LEU A 125 -27.07 -1.29 4.43
N ALA A 126 -26.46 -0.46 3.58
CA ALA A 126 -27.16 0.57 2.81
C ALA A 126 -28.24 -0.04 1.91
N SER A 127 -27.93 -1.17 1.25
CA SER A 127 -28.88 -1.89 0.39
C SER A 127 -30.07 -2.45 1.17
N LEU A 128 -29.82 -3.04 2.34
CA LEU A 128 -30.89 -3.56 3.22
C LEU A 128 -31.75 -2.44 3.80
N CYS A 129 -31.15 -1.33 4.23
CA CYS A 129 -31.87 -0.16 4.70
C CYS A 129 -32.77 0.41 3.61
N LEU A 130 -32.27 0.53 2.38
CA LEU A 130 -33.06 0.96 1.23
C LEU A 130 -34.24 0.02 0.96
N PHE A 131 -34.01 -1.29 0.96
CA PHE A 131 -35.06 -2.30 0.74
C PHE A 131 -36.14 -2.28 1.82
N LYS A 132 -35.76 -2.01 3.08
CA LYS A 132 -36.68 -1.93 4.22
C LYS A 132 -37.30 -0.53 4.42
N GLY A 133 -36.94 0.45 3.59
CA GLY A 133 -37.39 1.84 3.75
C GLY A 133 -36.87 2.51 5.02
N ILE A 134 -35.76 2.03 5.58
CA ILE A 134 -35.12 2.58 6.78
C ILE A 134 -34.21 3.73 6.34
N PRO A 135 -34.43 4.97 6.81
CA PRO A 135 -33.58 6.10 6.45
C PRO A 135 -32.18 5.97 7.09
N LEU A 136 -31.14 5.98 6.26
CA LEU A 136 -29.73 5.92 6.71
C LEU A 136 -29.16 7.31 7.04
N PHE A 137 -29.70 8.36 6.40
CA PHE A 137 -29.19 9.72 6.47
C PHE A 137 -30.09 10.61 7.35
N PRO A 138 -29.54 11.68 7.95
CA PRO A 138 -30.33 12.63 8.72
C PRO A 138 -31.33 13.36 7.81
N LYS A 139 -32.56 13.55 8.32
CA LYS A 139 -33.54 14.43 7.69
C LYS A 139 -33.01 15.87 7.65
N VAL A 140 -33.37 16.63 6.63
CA VAL A 140 -33.00 18.06 6.50
C VAL A 140 -33.45 18.89 7.71
N SER A 141 -34.56 18.50 8.33
CA SER A 141 -35.09 19.14 9.55
C SER A 141 -34.34 18.78 10.84
N SER A 142 -33.41 17.82 10.80
CA SER A 142 -32.64 17.37 11.96
C SER A 142 -31.40 18.23 12.14
N SER A 143 -31.04 18.54 13.38
CA SER A 143 -29.78 19.21 13.70
C SER A 143 -28.54 18.45 13.18
N TRP A 144 -28.65 17.12 13.02
CA TRP A 144 -27.60 16.26 12.46
C TRP A 144 -27.37 16.46 10.95
N PHE A 145 -28.26 17.14 10.24
CA PHE A 145 -28.06 17.47 8.83
C PHE A 145 -26.90 18.47 8.64
N ILE A 146 -26.70 19.38 9.58
CA ILE A 146 -25.65 20.40 9.51
C ILE A 146 -24.26 19.76 9.45
N PRO A 147 -23.81 18.94 10.42
CA PRO A 147 -22.49 18.32 10.35
C PRO A 147 -22.35 17.40 9.12
N PHE A 148 -23.40 16.66 8.76
CA PHE A 148 -23.40 15.82 7.55
C PHE A 148 -23.18 16.64 6.26
N GLY A 149 -23.92 17.74 6.11
CA GLY A 149 -23.81 18.65 4.98
C GLY A 149 -22.45 19.34 4.93
N CYS A 150 -21.91 19.78 6.07
CA CYS A 150 -20.58 20.37 6.16
C CYS A 150 -19.48 19.41 5.71
N VAL A 151 -19.48 18.17 6.20
CA VAL A 151 -18.49 17.15 5.79
C VAL A 151 -18.62 16.85 4.30
N THR A 152 -19.85 16.69 3.80
CA THR A 152 -20.10 16.42 2.37
C THR A 152 -19.58 17.57 1.51
N ALA A 153 -19.89 18.82 1.85
CA ALA A 153 -19.42 19.99 1.12
C ALA A 153 -17.89 20.11 1.15
N ALA A 154 -17.28 19.89 2.31
CA ALA A 154 -15.82 19.96 2.48
C ALA A 154 -15.09 18.93 1.61
N VAL A 155 -15.54 17.66 1.60
CA VAL A 155 -14.93 16.60 0.79
C VAL A 155 -15.03 16.91 -0.71
N ASN A 156 -16.19 17.39 -1.17
CA ASN A 156 -16.37 17.75 -2.58
C ASN A 156 -15.54 18.99 -2.96
N ALA A 157 -15.51 20.02 -2.12
CA ALA A 157 -14.71 21.22 -2.37
C ALA A 157 -13.20 20.92 -2.39
N TYR A 158 -12.73 20.07 -1.47
CA TYR A 158 -11.34 19.60 -1.47
C TYR A 158 -11.01 18.83 -2.75
N SER A 159 -11.87 17.91 -3.16
CA SER A 159 -11.66 17.11 -4.39
C SER A 159 -11.60 17.99 -5.64
N LEU A 160 -12.40 19.06 -5.70
CA LEU A 160 -12.37 20.04 -6.79
C LEU A 160 -11.12 20.93 -6.76
N ALA A 161 -10.57 21.21 -5.59
CA ALA A 161 -9.36 22.03 -5.45
C ALA A 161 -8.07 21.25 -5.72
N GLU A 162 -8.08 19.93 -5.52
CA GLU A 162 -6.94 19.05 -5.81
C GLU A 162 -6.78 18.77 -7.30
N PHE A 163 -7.88 18.84 -8.08
CA PHE A 163 -7.91 18.58 -9.51
C PHE A 163 -7.57 19.81 -10.35
#